data_AF-A0A7X9GB80-F1
#
_entry.id   AF-A0A7X9GB80-F1
#
_cell.length_a   1.000
_cell.length_b   1.000
_cell.length_c   1.000
_cell.angle_alpha   90.00
_cell.angle_beta   90.00
_cell.angle_gamma   90.00
#
_symmetry.space_group_name_H-M   'P 1'
#
loop_
_entity.id
_entity.type
_entity.pdbx_description
1 polymer ?
#
loop_
_entity_poly.entity_id
_entity_poly.type
_entity_poly.pdbx_seq_one_letter_code
_entity_poly.pdbx_strand_id
1 'polypeptide(L)'
;MSFELKAIIAMFLASLLSLIIGPRIIPILKRLKIGQSIREDGPQSHLYKTGTPTMGGIIFILSSLIIFILMGNKSLNAIVILLSMLGFG
;
A
#
# COMPACT_ATOMS: atom_id res chain seq x y z
N MET A 1 1.72 -22.52 -17.22
CA MET A 1 2.58 -21.54 -16.52
C MET A 1 2.85 -22.05 -15.11
N SER A 2 4.11 -22.25 -14.73
CA SER A 2 4.51 -22.73 -13.40
C SER A 2 4.06 -21.74 -12.31
N PHE A 3 3.92 -22.24 -11.08
CA PHE A 3 3.54 -21.42 -9.92
C PHE A 3 4.54 -20.26 -9.72
N GLU A 4 5.84 -20.55 -9.84
CA GLU A 4 6.91 -19.55 -9.68
C GLU A 4 6.77 -18.40 -10.69
N LEU A 5 6.50 -18.71 -11.96
CA LEU A 5 6.32 -17.68 -12.98
C LEU A 5 5.08 -16.82 -12.71
N LYS A 6 3.98 -17.42 -12.25
CA LYS A 6 2.78 -16.66 -11.84
C LYS A 6 3.08 -15.73 -10.66
N ALA A 7 3.85 -16.20 -9.67
CA ALA A 7 4.21 -15.41 -8.49
C ALA A 7 5.08 -14.21 -8.86
N ILE A 8 6.11 -14.41 -9.71
CA ILE A 8 6.98 -13.33 -10.18
C ILE A 8 6.19 -12.28 -10.96
N ILE A 9 5.31 -12.72 -11.87
CA ILE A 9 4.47 -11.81 -12.66
C ILE A 9 3.51 -11.03 -11.74
N ALA A 10 2.86 -11.70 -10.79
CA ALA A 10 1.97 -11.04 -9.84
C ALA A 10 2.70 -9.99 -8.99
N MET A 11 3.90 -10.31 -8.48
CA MET A 11 4.70 -9.36 -7.71
C MET A 11 5.11 -8.13 -8.53
N PHE A 12 5.53 -8.35 -9.79
CA PHE A 12 5.90 -7.27 -10.70
C PHE A 12 4.69 -6.39 -11.03
N LEU A 13 3.55 -6.99 -11.37
CA LEU A 13 2.32 -6.25 -11.67
C LEU A 13 1.80 -5.48 -10.46
N ALA A 14 1.86 -6.03 -9.26
CA ALA A 14 1.43 -5.34 -8.03
C ALA A 14 2.31 -4.12 -7.76
N SER A 15 3.63 -4.24 -7.96
CA SER A 15 4.59 -3.15 -7.81
C SER A 15 4.40 -2.07 -8.88
N LEU A 16 4.16 -2.47 -10.12
CA LEU A 16 3.89 -1.52 -11.21
C LEU A 16 2.58 -0.77 -10.96
N LEU A 17 1.55 -1.48 -10.51
CA LEU A 17 0.25 -0.90 -10.21
C LEU A 17 0.32 0.09 -9.04
N SER A 18 1.12 -0.19 -8.01
CA SER A 18 1.30 0.73 -6.87
C SER A 18 1.99 2.03 -7.28
N LEU A 19 2.98 1.95 -8.18
CA LEU A 19 3.64 3.12 -8.76
C LEU A 19 2.68 3.98 -9.61
N ILE A 20 1.77 3.35 -10.35
CA ILE A 20 0.78 4.07 -11.18
C ILE A 20 -0.30 4.73 -10.32
N ILE A 21 -0.79 4.03 -9.28
CA ILE A 21 -1.87 4.51 -8.42
C ILE A 21 -1.36 5.56 -7.41
N GLY A 22 -0.12 5.45 -6.96
CA GLY A 22 0.48 6.29 -5.92
C GLY A 22 0.29 7.79 -6.13
N PRO A 23 0.65 8.38 -7.29
CA PRO A 23 0.49 9.81 -7.55
C PRO A 23 -0.95 10.33 -7.41
N ARG A 24 -1.97 9.48 -7.61
CA ARG A 24 -3.38 9.85 -7.42
C ARG A 24 -3.85 9.70 -5.99
N ILE A 25 -3.37 8.69 -5.27
CA ILE A 25 -3.78 8.41 -3.88
C ILE A 25 -3.05 9.31 -2.88
N ILE A 26 -1.77 9.60 -3.08
CA ILE A 26 -0.97 10.47 -2.20
C ILE A 26 -1.64 11.83 -1.89
N PRO A 27 -2.15 12.61 -2.87
CA PRO A 27 -2.82 13.88 -2.57
C PRO A 27 -4.14 13.69 -1.80
N ILE A 28 -4.84 12.58 -2.02
CA ILE A 28 -6.06 12.25 -1.27
C ILE A 28 -5.70 11.96 0.19
N LEU A 29 -4.68 11.14 0.43
CA LEU A 29 -4.20 10.84 1.79
C LEU A 29 -3.69 12.08 2.51
N LYS A 30 -3.00 12.98 1.79
CA LYS A 30 -2.56 14.28 2.34
C LYS A 30 -3.74 15.17 2.75
N ARG A 31 -4.83 15.17 1.98
CA ARG A 31 -6.07 15.92 2.29
C ARG A 31 -6.85 15.35 3.46
N LEU A 32 -6.83 14.03 3.64
CA LEU A 32 -7.51 13.36 4.75
C LEU A 32 -6.88 13.67 6.12
N LYS A 33 -5.73 14.36 6.17
CA LYS A 33 -5.04 14.80 7.40
C LYS A 33 -4.87 13.68 8.44
N ILE A 34 -4.77 12.43 7.99
CA ILE A 34 -4.54 11.30 8.88
C ILE A 34 -3.05 11.31 9.25
N GLY A 35 -2.74 11.87 10.42
CA GLY A 35 -1.46 11.74 11.10
C GLY A 35 -0.39 12.74 10.69
N GLN A 36 -0.33 13.86 11.40
CA GLN A 36 0.71 14.10 12.41
C GLN A 36 0.45 15.48 13.05
N SER A 37 0.11 15.52 14.34
CA SER A 37 0.22 16.75 15.11
C SER A 37 1.71 17.10 15.18
N ILE A 38 2.09 18.18 14.51
CA ILE A 38 3.47 18.64 14.53
C ILE A 38 3.71 19.18 15.94
N ARG A 39 4.67 18.58 16.64
CA ARG A 39 5.19 19.18 17.88
C ARG A 39 6.05 20.37 17.47
N GLU A 40 5.67 21.57 17.88
CA GLU A 40 6.40 22.79 17.55
C GLU A 40 7.77 22.87 18.24
N ASP A 41 7.99 22.06 19.29
CA ASP A 41 9.25 21.98 20.04
C ASP A 41 10.35 21.12 19.37
N GLY A 42 10.09 20.59 18.16
CA GLY A 42 11.00 19.68 17.46
C GLY A 42 12.16 20.39 16.71
N PRO A 43 13.27 19.69 16.41
CA PRO A 43 14.34 20.24 15.58
C PRO A 43 13.82 20.67 14.20
N GLN A 44 14.31 21.77 13.64
CA GLN A 44 13.84 22.31 12.35
C GLN A 44 13.91 21.29 11.18
N SER A 45 14.81 20.30 11.25
CA SER A 45 14.90 19.20 10.29
C SER A 45 13.64 18.31 10.25
N HIS A 46 12.85 18.26 11.33
CA HIS A 46 11.57 17.54 11.36
C HIS A 46 10.44 18.28 10.64
N LEU A 47 10.54 19.62 10.49
CA LEU A 47 9.55 20.42 9.74
C LEU A 47 9.62 20.14 8.22
N TYR A 48 10.72 19.61 7.71
CA TYR A 48 10.86 19.26 6.28
C TYR A 48 10.02 18.05 5.86
N LYS A 49 9.65 17.17 6.80
CA LYS A 49 8.78 16.00 6.53
C LYS A 49 7.29 16.34 6.67
N THR A 50 6.98 17.60 6.96
CA THR A 50 5.62 18.09 7.15
C THR A 50 4.75 17.86 5.91
N GLY A 51 3.63 17.17 6.10
CA GLY A 51 2.66 16.91 5.03
C GLY A 51 2.93 15.67 4.19
N THR A 52 3.88 14.81 4.59
CA THR A 52 4.03 13.46 4.03
C THR A 52 2.96 12.56 4.66
N PRO A 53 2.05 11.94 3.89
CA PRO A 53 1.00 11.11 4.47
C PRO A 53 1.57 9.87 5.14
N THR A 54 1.14 9.57 6.37
CA THR A 54 1.62 8.41 7.15
C THR A 54 0.96 7.08 6.75
N MET A 55 -0.14 7.12 6.00
CA MET A 55 -0.87 5.92 5.51
C MET A 55 -0.50 5.50 4.08
N GLY A 56 0.76 5.62 3.67
CA GLY A 56 1.20 5.22 2.33
C GLY A 56 1.02 3.72 2.03
N GLY A 57 1.02 2.87 3.07
CA GLY A 57 0.84 1.42 2.97
C GLY A 57 -0.44 0.98 2.24
N ILE A 58 -1.49 1.80 2.30
CA ILE A 58 -2.78 1.52 1.65
C ILE A 58 -2.64 1.37 0.12
N ILE A 59 -1.66 2.04 -0.50
CA ILE A 59 -1.40 1.94 -1.93
C ILE A 59 -0.96 0.51 -2.28
N PHE A 60 -0.06 -0.07 -1.48
CA PHE A 60 0.43 -1.43 -1.68
C PHE A 60 -0.64 -2.47 -1.38
N ILE A 61 -1.46 -2.25 -0.35
CA ILE A 61 -2.57 -3.14 0.00
C ILE A 61 -3.60 -3.17 -1.14
N LEU A 62 -3.99 -2.00 -1.66
CA LEU A 62 -4.93 -1.90 -2.78
C LEU A 62 -4.38 -2.56 -4.04
N SER A 63 -3.12 -2.28 -4.40
CA SER A 63 -2.51 -2.91 -5.58
C SER A 63 -2.40 -4.43 -5.43
N SER A 64 -2.00 -4.91 -4.25
CA SER A 64 -1.89 -6.35 -3.97
C SER A 64 -3.25 -7.04 -3.98
N LEU A 65 -4.30 -6.39 -3.46
CA LEU A 65 -5.67 -6.88 -3.49
C LEU A 65 -6.18 -7.05 -4.93
N ILE A 66 -5.96 -6.04 -5.79
CA ILE A 66 -6.36 -6.09 -7.20
C ILE A 66 -5.66 -7.25 -7.91
N ILE A 67 -4.34 -7.38 -7.75
CA ILE A 67 -3.59 -8.47 -8.38
C ILE A 67 -4.00 -9.84 -7.82
N PHE A 68 -4.26 -9.95 -6.51
CA PHE A 68 -4.75 -11.19 -5.90
C PHE A 68 -6.10 -11.61 -6.48
N ILE A 69 -7.03 -10.67 -6.71
CA ILE A 69 -8.33 -10.98 -7.33
C ILE A 69 -8.15 -11.49 -8.77
N LEU A 70 -7.20 -10.91 -9.52
CA LEU A 70 -6.95 -11.25 -10.92
C LEU A 70 -6.18 -12.56 -11.12
N MET A 71 -5.19 -12.84 -10.27
CA MET A 71 -4.21 -13.92 -10.49
C MET A 71 -4.07 -14.88 -9.30
N GLY A 72 -4.54 -14.51 -8.12
CA GLY A 72 -4.37 -15.25 -6.89
C GLY A 72 -5.18 -16.55 -6.84
N ASN A 73 -4.66 -17.52 -6.12
CA ASN A 73 -5.41 -18.73 -5.80
C ASN A 73 -6.43 -18.42 -4.70
N LYS A 74 -7.70 -18.76 -4.91
CA LYS A 74 -8.81 -18.51 -3.97
C LYS A 74 -8.92 -19.59 -2.90
N SER A 75 -7.79 -20.18 -2.49
CA SER A 75 -7.77 -21.14 -1.39
C SER A 75 -8.10 -20.44 -0.08
N LEU A 76 -8.65 -21.20 0.88
CA LEU A 76 -9.03 -20.65 2.19
C LEU A 76 -7.83 -20.00 2.90
N ASN A 77 -6.66 -20.63 2.82
CA ASN A 77 -5.42 -20.09 3.38
C ASN A 77 -5.05 -18.75 2.74
N ALA A 78 -5.18 -18.62 1.41
CA ALA A 78 -4.84 -17.40 0.70
C ALA A 78 -5.81 -16.25 1.04
N ILE A 79 -7.09 -16.56 1.22
CA ILE A 79 -8.10 -15.59 1.67
C ILE A 79 -7.81 -15.14 3.10
N VAL A 80 -7.45 -16.05 4.01
CA VAL A 80 -7.07 -15.69 5.39
C VAL A 80 -5.85 -14.76 5.40
N ILE A 81 -4.82 -15.04 4.59
CA ILE A 81 -3.65 -14.17 4.46
C ILE A 81 -4.07 -12.79 3.94
N LEU A 82 -4.92 -12.72 2.90
CA LEU A 82 -5.42 -11.46 2.38
C LEU A 82 -6.19 -10.64 3.44
N LEU A 83 -7.07 -11.29 4.18
CA LEU A 83 -7.85 -10.65 5.25
C LEU A 83 -6.94 -10.16 6.39
N SER A 84 -5.90 -10.93 6.75
CA SER A 84 -4.92 -10.48 7.75
C SER A 84 -4.17 -9.24 7.28
N MET A 85 -3.80 -9.15 6.00
CA MET A 85 -3.14 -8.00 5.42
C MET A 85 -4.05 -6.76 5.40
N LEU A 86 -5.35 -6.94 5.20
CA LEU A 86 -6.34 -5.85 5.28
C LEU A 86 -6.64 -5.41 6.71
N GLY A 87 -6.62 -6.34 7.68
CA GLY A 87 -6.95 -6.06 9.08
C GLY A 87 -5.81 -5.47 9.91
N PHE A 88 -4.56 -5.80 9.57
CA PHE A 88 -3.37 -5.35 10.31
C PHE A 88 -2.48 -4.35 9.54
N GLY A 89 -2.81 -4.04 8.27
CA GLY A 89 -2.02 -3.18 7.38
C GLY A 89 -2.32 -1.69 7.46
#